data_AF-A0A2K9EQ15-F1
#
_entry.id   AF-A0A2K9EQ15-F1
#
_cell.length_a   1.000
_cell.length_b   1.000
_cell.length_c   1.000
_cell.angle_alpha   90.00
_cell.angle_beta   90.00
_cell.angle_gamma   90.00
#
_symmetry.space_group_name_H-M   'P 1'
#
loop_
_entity.id
_entity.type
_entity.pdbx_description
1 polymer ?
#
loop_
_entity_poly.entity_id
_entity_poly.type
_entity_poly.pdbx_seq_one_letter_code
_entity_poly.pdbx_strand_id
1 'polypeptide(L)'
;MFNAFKKSNRRSAKKKIKFDKKILRKNNISILVLDERWNSLFKNIEKTERIIKLERELIELLKEEVRLNSEYKDISAQKSKCLKRIMELTPKVFEENDEKARMEMEECEKNIKEINKRFKEIEKELETIPDRIKDKNLELLESVVFTVYFKIRENQRRIKELEKHIEEARKNLEKYIDEKGKLAEDYTDIYTYFHDLIGKEELEKLDREYFGD
;
A
#
# COMPACT_ATOMS: atom_id res chain seq x y z
N MET A 1 35.01 6.64 -23.47
CA MET A 1 33.83 6.33 -24.29
C MET A 1 32.65 5.95 -23.41
N PHE A 2 32.03 6.94 -22.77
CA PHE A 2 30.83 6.80 -21.96
C PHE A 2 29.65 7.37 -22.74
N ASN A 3 28.84 6.53 -23.40
CA ASN A 3 27.44 6.83 -23.79
C ASN A 3 26.78 5.69 -24.59
N ALA A 4 26.70 4.48 -24.03
CA ALA A 4 25.89 3.40 -24.63
C ALA A 4 24.67 2.99 -23.81
N PHE A 5 24.52 3.46 -22.56
CA PHE A 5 23.46 2.98 -21.65
C PHE A 5 22.17 3.81 -21.62
N LYS A 6 22.02 4.83 -22.48
CA LYS A 6 20.84 5.73 -22.49
C LYS A 6 19.85 5.52 -23.63
N LYS A 7 19.96 4.45 -24.42
CA LYS A 7 19.18 4.29 -25.66
C LYS A 7 18.53 2.92 -25.84
N SER A 8 17.82 2.40 -24.83
CA SER A 8 16.90 1.27 -25.03
C SER A 8 15.75 1.21 -24.02
N ASN A 9 15.10 2.34 -23.71
CA ASN A 9 13.88 2.30 -22.88
C ASN A 9 12.75 3.19 -23.40
N ARG A 10 12.67 3.34 -24.73
CA ARG A 10 11.56 3.98 -25.43
C ARG A 10 10.90 2.97 -26.36
N ARG A 11 10.17 2.00 -25.81
CA ARG A 11 9.13 1.19 -26.49
C ARG A 11 8.53 0.17 -25.53
N SER A 12 7.64 0.64 -24.66
CA SER A 12 6.33 0.00 -24.51
C SER A 12 5.40 1.07 -23.96
N ALA A 13 4.46 1.52 -24.79
CA ALA A 13 3.25 2.12 -24.24
C ALA A 13 2.66 1.05 -23.32
N LYS A 14 2.89 1.19 -22.02
CA LYS A 14 2.37 0.30 -20.98
C LYS A 14 0.86 0.21 -21.22
N LYS A 15 0.38 -0.90 -21.81
CA LYS A 15 -1.06 -1.20 -21.86
C LYS A 15 -1.52 -1.10 -20.41
N LYS A 16 -2.20 -0.01 -20.06
CA LYS A 16 -2.86 0.12 -18.77
C LYS A 16 -3.81 -1.05 -18.71
N ILE A 17 -3.52 -2.03 -17.86
CA ILE A 17 -4.47 -3.09 -17.55
C ILE A 17 -5.65 -2.35 -16.93
N LYS A 18 -6.67 -2.06 -17.76
CA LYS A 18 -7.94 -1.54 -17.29
C LYS A 18 -8.70 -2.77 -16.84
N PHE A 19 -8.91 -2.86 -15.54
CA PHE A 19 -9.79 -3.87 -15.01
C PHE A 19 -11.20 -3.60 -15.54
N ASP A 20 -11.95 -4.65 -15.82
CA ASP A 20 -13.37 -4.48 -16.07
C ASP A 20 -14.03 -4.10 -14.74
N LYS A 21 -14.31 -2.80 -14.59
CA LYS A 21 -14.97 -2.26 -13.41
C LYS A 21 -16.31 -2.94 -13.14
N LYS A 22 -17.01 -3.46 -14.16
CA LYS A 22 -18.27 -4.21 -13.95
C LYS A 22 -18.04 -5.55 -13.26
N ILE A 23 -16.94 -6.23 -13.58
CA ILE A 23 -16.56 -7.49 -12.93
C ILE A 23 -16.09 -7.20 -11.50
N LEU A 24 -15.24 -6.19 -11.31
CA LEU A 24 -14.74 -5.82 -9.98
C LEU A 24 -15.84 -5.32 -9.04
N ARG A 25 -16.84 -4.57 -9.55
CA ARG A 25 -17.99 -4.12 -8.75
C ARG A 25 -18.88 -5.26 -8.26
N LYS A 26 -18.89 -6.41 -8.95
CA LYS A 26 -19.59 -7.62 -8.48
C LYS A 26 -18.86 -8.30 -7.32
N ASN A 27 -17.56 -8.07 -7.20
CA ASN A 27 -16.77 -8.57 -6.09
C ASN A 27 -16.93 -7.62 -4.91
N ASN A 28 -17.25 -8.16 -3.73
CA ASN A 28 -17.34 -7.38 -2.50
C ASN A 28 -15.93 -7.01 -2.01
N ILE A 29 -15.28 -6.07 -2.70
CA ILE A 29 -13.91 -5.64 -2.42
C ILE A 29 -13.91 -4.84 -1.12
N SER A 30 -13.06 -5.22 -0.17
CA SER A 30 -12.87 -4.49 1.08
C SER A 30 -12.44 -3.05 0.80
N ILE A 31 -12.79 -2.13 1.70
CA ILE A 31 -12.32 -0.75 1.65
C ILE A 31 -10.81 -0.78 1.94
N LEU A 32 -9.99 -0.49 0.92
CA LEU A 32 -8.57 -0.83 0.95
C LEU A 32 -7.81 -0.08 2.05
N VAL A 33 -8.18 1.17 2.33
CA VAL A 33 -7.58 1.98 3.40
C VAL A 33 -7.86 1.43 4.80
N LEU A 34 -8.86 0.57 4.95
CA LEU A 34 -9.22 -0.09 6.22
C LEU A 34 -8.69 -1.54 6.29
N ASP A 35 -8.10 -2.08 5.22
CA ASP A 35 -7.59 -3.47 5.18
C ASP A 35 -6.14 -3.50 5.70
N GLU A 36 -5.88 -4.25 6.78
CA GLU A 36 -4.52 -4.36 7.34
C GLU A 36 -3.53 -5.01 6.37
N ARG A 37 -4.00 -5.97 5.56
CA ARG A 37 -3.14 -6.66 4.58
C ARG A 37 -2.69 -5.67 3.51
N TRP A 38 -3.55 -4.74 3.14
CA TRP A 38 -3.21 -3.65 2.22
C TRP A 38 -2.05 -2.80 2.76
N ASN A 39 -2.16 -2.35 4.01
CA ASN A 39 -1.11 -1.54 4.65
C ASN A 39 0.23 -2.29 4.73
N SER A 40 0.20 -3.62 4.90
CA SER A 40 1.40 -4.45 4.95
C SER A 40 2.17 -4.51 3.62
N LEU A 41 1.49 -4.36 2.47
CA LEU A 41 2.14 -4.40 1.15
C LEU A 41 3.17 -3.28 0.97
N PHE A 42 2.92 -2.13 1.59
CA PHE A 42 3.75 -0.94 1.44
C PHE A 42 4.92 -0.86 2.44
N LYS A 43 5.16 -1.90 3.24
CA LYS A 43 6.38 -2.00 4.06
C LYS A 43 7.64 -2.07 3.20
N ASN A 44 7.55 -2.75 2.06
CA ASN A 44 8.67 -2.99 1.15
C ASN A 44 8.46 -2.38 -0.25
N ILE A 45 7.33 -1.70 -0.47
CA ILE A 45 6.95 -1.11 -1.75
C ILE A 45 6.66 0.36 -1.51
N GLU A 46 7.39 1.23 -2.22
CA GLU A 46 7.16 2.67 -2.15
C GLU A 46 5.79 3.02 -2.76
N LYS A 47 5.01 3.81 -2.02
CA LYS A 47 3.74 4.36 -2.53
C LYS A 47 4.04 5.44 -3.54
N THR A 48 3.42 5.34 -4.71
CA THR A 48 3.44 6.46 -5.68
C THR A 48 2.58 7.61 -5.17
N GLU A 49 2.88 8.84 -5.60
CA GLU A 49 2.05 10.02 -5.26
C GLU A 49 0.58 9.83 -5.62
N ARG A 50 0.30 9.11 -6.72
CA ARG A 50 -1.06 8.76 -7.14
C ARG A 50 -1.77 7.90 -6.09
N ILE A 51 -1.08 6.90 -5.52
CA ILE A 51 -1.64 6.02 -4.48
C ILE A 51 -1.96 6.86 -3.23
N ILE A 52 -1.01 7.67 -2.78
CA ILE A 52 -1.19 8.53 -1.59
C ILE A 52 -2.37 9.48 -1.77
N LYS A 53 -2.50 10.10 -2.95
CA LYS A 53 -3.62 10.98 -3.27
C LYS A 53 -4.96 10.25 -3.23
N LEU A 54 -5.05 9.07 -3.84
CA LEU A 54 -6.27 8.26 -3.87
C LEU A 54 -6.66 7.74 -2.48
N GLU A 55 -5.69 7.37 -1.64
CA GLU A 55 -5.94 7.00 -0.24
C GLU A 55 -6.53 8.18 0.54
N ARG A 56 -5.97 9.38 0.39
CA ARG A 56 -6.50 10.60 1.04
C ARG A 56 -7.92 10.90 0.58
N GLU A 57 -8.16 10.90 -0.74
CA GLU A 57 -9.51 11.13 -1.30
C GLU A 57 -10.53 10.11 -0.79
N LEU A 58 -10.14 8.83 -0.68
CA LEU A 58 -10.99 7.78 -0.13
C LEU A 58 -11.28 8.01 1.36
N ILE A 59 -10.27 8.37 2.15
CA ILE A 59 -10.43 8.69 3.58
C ILE A 59 -11.37 9.88 3.78
N GLU A 60 -11.24 10.93 2.97
CA GLU A 60 -12.13 12.10 3.06
C GLU A 60 -13.57 11.74 2.71
N LEU A 61 -13.80 10.85 1.73
CA LEU A 61 -15.16 10.35 1.46
C LEU A 61 -15.74 9.55 2.63
N LEU A 62 -14.93 8.74 3.32
CA LEU A 62 -15.39 8.00 4.51
C LEU A 62 -15.73 8.95 5.66
N LYS A 63 -14.91 9.98 5.89
CA LYS A 63 -15.19 11.02 6.89
C LYS A 63 -16.46 11.78 6.55
N GLU A 64 -16.66 12.10 5.28
CA GLU A 64 -17.86 12.79 4.80
C GLU A 64 -19.11 11.93 5.04
N GLU A 65 -19.06 10.63 4.75
CA GLU A 65 -20.17 9.71 5.04
C GLU A 65 -20.52 9.69 6.53
N VAL A 66 -19.52 9.64 7.41
CA VAL A 66 -19.73 9.71 8.86
C VAL A 66 -20.34 11.06 9.27
N ARG A 67 -19.83 12.17 8.71
CA ARG A 67 -20.34 13.52 8.98
C ARG A 67 -21.79 13.66 8.58
N LEU A 68 -22.15 13.25 7.37
CA LEU A 68 -23.53 13.30 6.85
C LEU A 68 -24.48 12.47 7.71
N ASN A 69 -24.05 11.29 8.16
CA ASN A 69 -24.85 10.46 9.07
C ASN A 69 -25.06 11.10 10.45
N SER A 70 -24.04 11.79 10.98
CA SER A 70 -24.17 12.55 12.23
C SER A 70 -25.12 13.72 12.06
N GLU A 71 -24.91 14.52 11.00
CA GLU A 71 -25.72 15.69 10.69
C GLU A 71 -27.19 15.30 10.47
N TYR A 72 -27.45 14.21 9.75
CA TYR A 72 -28.80 13.67 9.58
C TYR A 72 -29.50 13.40 10.91
N LYS A 73 -28.80 12.75 11.86
CA LYS A 73 -29.33 12.45 13.19
C LYS A 73 -29.60 13.72 13.99
N ASP A 74 -28.66 14.67 13.98
CA ASP A 74 -28.75 15.92 14.73
C ASP A 74 -29.93 16.77 14.25
N ILE A 75 -30.04 16.93 12.93
CA ILE A 75 -31.12 17.70 12.30
C ILE A 75 -32.48 16.98 12.47
N SER A 76 -32.51 15.64 12.45
CA SER A 76 -33.71 14.88 12.80
C SER A 76 -34.18 15.13 14.23
N ALA A 77 -33.26 15.18 15.18
CA ALA A 77 -33.56 15.47 16.58
C ALA A 77 -34.07 16.91 16.75
N GLN A 78 -33.45 17.88 16.08
CA GLN A 78 -33.91 19.28 16.07
C GLN A 78 -35.32 19.42 15.49
N LYS A 79 -35.60 18.76 14.36
CA LYS A 79 -36.94 18.74 13.76
C LYS A 79 -38.00 18.23 14.74
N SER A 80 -37.69 17.13 15.43
CA SER A 80 -38.60 16.55 16.43
C SER A 80 -38.84 17.50 17.60
N LYS A 81 -37.81 18.22 18.07
CA LYS A 81 -37.96 19.26 19.10
C LYS A 81 -38.86 20.41 18.65
N CYS A 82 -38.66 20.95 17.44
CA CYS A 82 -39.51 22.00 16.90
C CYS A 82 -40.98 21.54 16.76
N LEU A 83 -41.21 20.31 16.27
CA LEU A 83 -42.56 19.75 16.15
C LEU A 83 -43.26 19.61 17.51
N LYS A 84 -42.55 19.08 18.52
CA LYS A 84 -43.09 19.00 19.89
C LYS A 84 -43.40 20.38 20.45
N ARG A 85 -42.51 21.35 20.23
CA ARG A 85 -42.72 22.72 20.67
C ARG A 85 -43.94 23.36 20.03
N ILE A 86 -44.16 23.15 18.73
CA ILE A 86 -45.37 23.62 18.05
C ILE A 86 -46.63 23.00 18.68
N MET A 87 -46.62 21.69 18.96
CA MET A 87 -47.75 21.02 19.61
C MET A 87 -48.05 21.60 21.00
N GLU A 88 -47.02 21.94 21.78
CA GLU A 88 -47.16 22.58 23.10
C GLU A 88 -47.66 24.03 23.02
N LEU A 89 -47.27 24.77 21.98
CA LEU A 89 -47.66 26.17 21.78
C LEU A 89 -49.06 26.30 21.18
N THR A 90 -49.55 25.28 20.45
CA THR A 90 -50.83 25.31 19.74
C THR A 90 -52.00 25.73 20.66
N PRO A 91 -52.24 25.12 21.85
CA PRO A 91 -53.31 25.56 22.74
C PRO A 91 -53.16 27.03 23.17
N LYS A 92 -51.94 27.47 23.50
CA LYS A 92 -51.67 28.85 23.95
C LYS A 92 -51.94 29.89 22.86
N VAL A 93 -51.67 29.54 21.61
CA VAL A 93 -51.92 30.43 20.46
C VAL A 93 -53.41 30.53 20.16
N PHE A 94 -54.15 29.42 20.18
CA PHE A 94 -55.55 29.39 19.72
C PHE A 94 -56.58 29.60 20.84
N GLU A 95 -56.28 29.24 22.09
CA GLU A 95 -57.20 29.35 23.23
C GLU A 95 -56.90 30.59 24.08
N GLU A 96 -55.62 30.91 24.29
CA GLU A 96 -55.18 32.03 25.16
C GLU A 96 -54.81 33.30 24.37
N ASN A 97 -54.73 33.22 23.04
CA ASN A 97 -54.33 34.30 22.14
C ASN A 97 -52.98 34.96 22.54
N ASP A 98 -52.05 34.15 23.03
CA ASP A 98 -50.71 34.58 23.46
C ASP A 98 -49.83 34.91 22.23
N GLU A 99 -49.53 36.20 22.05
CA GLU A 99 -48.71 36.70 20.95
C GLU A 99 -47.26 36.18 20.99
N LYS A 100 -46.71 35.97 22.19
CA LYS A 100 -45.35 35.41 22.33
C LYS A 100 -45.32 33.96 21.90
N ALA A 101 -46.34 33.18 22.27
CA ALA A 101 -46.50 31.80 21.82
C ALA A 101 -46.63 31.72 20.28
N ARG A 102 -47.29 32.71 19.66
CA ARG A 102 -47.45 32.80 18.20
C ARG A 102 -46.11 33.04 17.51
N MET A 103 -45.32 34.00 17.99
CA MET A 103 -43.97 34.27 17.44
C MET A 103 -43.04 33.06 17.55
N GLU A 104 -43.02 32.38 18.71
CA GLU A 104 -42.19 31.17 18.90
C GLU A 104 -42.63 30.01 17.98
N MET A 105 -43.94 29.88 17.72
CA MET A 105 -44.49 28.88 16.81
C MET A 105 -44.06 29.15 15.36
N GLU A 106 -44.14 30.40 14.91
CA GLU A 106 -43.69 30.81 13.56
C GLU A 106 -42.19 30.57 13.36
N GLU A 107 -41.36 30.84 14.37
CA GLU A 107 -39.93 30.54 14.33
C GLU A 107 -39.67 29.04 14.20
N CYS A 108 -40.40 28.21 14.96
CA CYS A 108 -40.31 26.76 14.85
C CYS A 108 -40.73 26.26 13.45
N GLU A 109 -41.77 26.82 12.85
CA GLU A 109 -42.20 26.48 11.49
C GLU A 109 -41.15 26.86 10.44
N LYS A 110 -40.55 28.05 10.56
CA LYS A 110 -39.46 28.49 9.69
C LYS A 110 -38.26 27.55 9.80
N ASN A 111 -37.85 27.22 11.02
CA ASN A 111 -36.76 26.28 11.29
C ASN A 111 -37.06 24.91 10.68
N ILE A 112 -38.29 24.40 10.80
CA ILE A 112 -38.69 23.13 10.17
C ILE A 112 -38.57 23.19 8.64
N LYS A 113 -38.94 24.31 8.00
CA LYS A 113 -38.79 24.49 6.54
C LYS A 113 -37.32 24.43 6.11
N GLU A 114 -36.43 25.11 6.83
CA GLU A 114 -34.99 25.09 6.58
C GLU A 114 -34.40 23.69 6.81
N ILE A 115 -34.77 23.05 7.92
CA ILE A 115 -34.40 21.68 8.25
C ILE A 115 -34.84 20.70 7.14
N ASN A 116 -36.09 20.81 6.66
CA ASN A 116 -36.59 19.95 5.58
C ASN A 116 -35.82 20.13 4.27
N LYS A 117 -35.35 21.34 3.98
CA LYS A 117 -34.49 21.59 2.82
C LYS A 117 -33.15 20.89 2.99
N ARG A 118 -32.50 21.04 4.15
CA ARG A 118 -31.21 20.40 4.43
C ARG A 118 -31.31 18.87 4.48
N PHE A 119 -32.41 18.32 4.98
CA PHE A 119 -32.70 16.88 4.93
C PHE A 119 -32.60 16.32 3.52
N LYS A 120 -33.27 16.97 2.55
CA LYS A 120 -33.26 16.53 1.16
C LYS A 120 -31.87 16.58 0.52
N GLU A 121 -31.04 17.53 0.95
CA GLU A 121 -29.65 17.61 0.49
C GLU A 121 -28.83 16.45 1.05
N ILE A 122 -28.90 16.23 2.37
CA ILE A 122 -28.20 15.13 3.05
C ILE A 122 -28.63 13.77 2.51
N GLU A 123 -29.93 13.54 2.29
CA GLU A 123 -30.44 12.28 1.72
C GLU A 123 -29.84 11.98 0.34
N LYS A 124 -29.75 12.98 -0.54
CA LYS A 124 -29.11 12.82 -1.86
C LYS A 124 -27.61 12.57 -1.73
N GLU A 125 -26.94 13.24 -0.80
CA GLU A 125 -25.52 13.03 -0.56
C GLU A 125 -25.27 11.61 0.00
N LEU A 126 -26.08 11.15 0.95
CA LEU A 126 -26.03 9.80 1.52
C LEU A 126 -26.39 8.70 0.49
N GLU A 127 -27.24 8.99 -0.48
CA GLU A 127 -27.54 8.06 -1.59
C GLU A 127 -26.33 7.88 -2.52
N THR A 128 -25.59 8.96 -2.79
CA THR A 128 -24.50 8.96 -3.79
C THR A 128 -23.12 8.63 -3.20
N ILE A 129 -22.90 8.90 -1.91
CA ILE A 129 -21.59 8.71 -1.28
C ILE A 129 -21.07 7.27 -1.31
N PRO A 130 -21.89 6.21 -1.15
CA PRO A 130 -21.39 4.83 -1.17
C PRO A 130 -20.83 4.45 -2.54
N ASP A 131 -21.46 4.93 -3.62
CA ASP A 131 -20.97 4.69 -4.99
C ASP A 131 -19.69 5.47 -5.28
N ARG A 132 -19.57 6.71 -4.78
CA ARG A 132 -18.32 7.49 -4.85
C ARG A 132 -17.18 6.80 -4.11
N ILE A 133 -17.45 6.26 -2.92
CA ILE A 133 -16.50 5.46 -2.13
C ILE A 133 -16.07 4.22 -2.93
N LYS A 134 -17.01 3.45 -3.47
CA LYS A 134 -16.71 2.27 -4.29
C LYS A 134 -15.86 2.62 -5.50
N ASP A 135 -16.19 3.70 -6.22
CA ASP A 135 -15.43 4.12 -7.40
C ASP A 135 -14.03 4.57 -7.07
N LYS A 136 -13.87 5.31 -5.98
CA LYS A 136 -12.55 5.76 -5.51
C LYS A 136 -11.71 4.58 -5.01
N ASN A 137 -12.33 3.62 -4.32
CA ASN A 137 -11.69 2.38 -3.87
C ASN A 137 -11.22 1.53 -5.06
N LEU A 138 -12.02 1.43 -6.12
CA LEU A 138 -11.61 0.75 -7.35
C LEU A 138 -10.44 1.47 -8.04
N GLU A 139 -10.50 2.81 -8.14
CA GLU A 139 -9.40 3.58 -8.73
C GLU A 139 -8.08 3.40 -7.97
N LEU A 140 -8.15 3.33 -6.64
CA LEU A 140 -7.03 3.01 -5.77
C LEU A 140 -6.50 1.59 -6.05
N LEU A 141 -7.39 0.59 -6.13
CA LEU A 141 -7.02 -0.79 -6.45
C LEU A 141 -6.26 -0.87 -7.79
N GLU A 142 -6.78 -0.27 -8.85
CA GLU A 142 -6.15 -0.29 -10.17
C GLU A 142 -4.72 0.28 -10.12
N SER A 143 -4.54 1.40 -9.39
CA SER A 143 -3.25 2.07 -9.24
C SER A 143 -2.22 1.21 -8.49
N VAL A 144 -2.67 0.52 -7.44
CA VAL A 144 -1.80 -0.32 -6.62
C VAL A 144 -1.45 -1.61 -7.30
N VAL A 145 -2.42 -2.29 -7.93
CA VAL A 145 -2.15 -3.52 -8.67
C VAL A 145 -1.08 -3.28 -9.73
N PHE A 146 -1.12 -2.15 -10.43
CA PHE A 146 -0.09 -1.78 -11.39
C PHE A 146 1.31 -1.68 -10.75
N THR A 147 1.41 -1.00 -9.61
CA THR A 147 2.69 -0.79 -8.89
C THR A 147 3.23 -2.10 -8.31
N VAL A 148 2.37 -2.87 -7.64
CA VAL A 148 2.74 -4.11 -6.97
C VAL A 148 3.13 -5.18 -7.98
N TYR A 149 2.38 -5.38 -9.07
CA TYR A 149 2.74 -6.36 -10.09
C TYR A 149 4.03 -5.99 -10.84
N PHE A 150 4.30 -4.71 -11.02
CA PHE A 150 5.59 -4.28 -11.56
C PHE A 150 6.74 -4.72 -10.65
N LYS A 151 6.60 -4.53 -9.33
CA LYS A 151 7.61 -4.96 -8.35
C LYS A 151 7.75 -6.48 -8.27
N ILE A 152 6.65 -7.23 -8.31
CA ILE A 152 6.67 -8.69 -8.36
C ILE A 152 7.48 -9.18 -9.56
N ARG A 153 7.25 -8.60 -10.74
CA ARG A 153 7.97 -8.97 -11.96
C ARG A 153 9.46 -8.64 -11.87
N GLU A 154 9.82 -7.50 -11.29
CA GLU A 154 11.22 -7.13 -11.05
C GLU A 154 11.90 -8.10 -10.09
N ASN A 155 11.27 -8.40 -8.96
CA ASN A 155 11.78 -9.33 -7.96
C ASN A 155 11.96 -10.74 -8.55
N GLN A 156 11.00 -11.25 -9.33
CA GLN A 156 11.13 -12.56 -9.99
C GLN A 156 12.31 -12.63 -10.95
N ARG A 157 12.59 -11.54 -11.70
CA ARG A 157 13.77 -11.48 -12.56
C ARG A 157 15.04 -11.49 -11.74
N ARG A 158 15.10 -10.69 -10.68
CA ARG A 158 16.26 -10.61 -9.80
C ARG A 158 16.55 -11.94 -9.11
N ILE A 159 15.52 -12.66 -8.67
CA ILE A 159 15.67 -14.00 -8.10
C ILE A 159 16.35 -14.94 -9.10
N LYS A 160 15.88 -14.97 -10.36
CA LYS A 160 16.48 -15.81 -11.41
C LYS A 160 17.93 -15.44 -11.74
N GLU A 161 18.26 -14.15 -11.70
CA GLU A 161 19.64 -13.70 -11.87
C GLU A 161 20.52 -14.16 -10.71
N LEU A 162 20.04 -14.01 -9.48
CA LEU A 162 20.75 -14.44 -8.28
C LEU A 162 20.95 -15.97 -8.27
N GLU A 163 19.95 -16.75 -8.67
CA GLU A 163 20.08 -18.21 -8.83
C GLU A 163 21.22 -18.59 -9.77
N LYS A 164 21.37 -17.88 -10.91
CA LYS A 164 22.48 -18.10 -11.84
C LYS A 164 23.83 -17.76 -11.22
N HIS A 165 23.94 -16.62 -10.55
CA HIS A 165 25.18 -16.21 -9.90
C HIS A 165 25.58 -17.18 -8.77
N ILE A 166 24.61 -17.67 -8.00
CA ILE A 166 24.85 -18.68 -6.96
C ILE A 166 25.41 -19.97 -7.58
N GLU A 167 24.82 -20.42 -8.70
CA GLU A 167 25.26 -21.64 -9.38
C GLU A 167 26.66 -21.49 -9.98
N GLU A 168 26.96 -20.35 -10.60
CA GLU A 168 28.31 -20.03 -11.12
C GLU A 168 29.34 -19.99 -9.98
N ALA A 169 29.00 -19.35 -8.86
CA ALA A 169 29.87 -19.28 -7.69
C ALA A 169 30.15 -20.68 -7.09
N ARG A 170 29.15 -21.55 -7.02
CA ARG A 170 29.31 -22.94 -6.56
C ARG A 170 30.28 -23.73 -7.43
N LYS A 171 30.15 -23.64 -8.76
CA LYS A 171 31.06 -24.32 -9.69
C LYS A 171 32.49 -23.80 -9.59
N ASN A 172 32.67 -22.50 -9.38
CA ASN A 172 34.01 -21.94 -9.18
C ASN A 172 34.61 -22.38 -7.85
N LEU A 173 33.79 -22.42 -6.78
CA LEU A 173 34.23 -22.91 -5.48
C LEU A 173 34.69 -24.37 -5.55
N GLU A 174 33.95 -25.23 -6.23
CA GLU A 174 34.33 -26.63 -6.46
C GLU A 174 35.69 -26.73 -7.15
N LYS A 175 35.91 -25.96 -8.23
CA LYS A 175 37.21 -25.91 -8.91
C LYS A 175 38.35 -25.45 -8.00
N TYR A 176 38.13 -24.44 -7.16
CA TYR A 176 39.15 -23.96 -6.23
C TYR A 176 39.47 -24.98 -5.14
N ILE A 177 38.46 -25.73 -4.67
CA ILE A 177 38.66 -26.82 -3.71
C ILE A 177 39.51 -27.92 -4.36
N ASP A 178 39.19 -28.32 -5.59
CA ASP A 178 39.94 -29.34 -6.33
C ASP A 178 41.38 -28.92 -6.60
N GLU A 179 41.59 -27.69 -7.07
CA GLU A 179 42.93 -27.13 -7.33
C GLU A 179 43.77 -27.06 -6.06
N LYS A 180 43.19 -26.56 -4.96
CA LYS A 180 43.85 -26.55 -3.65
C LYS A 180 44.22 -27.97 -3.19
N GLY A 181 43.33 -28.94 -3.39
CA GLY A 181 43.57 -30.34 -3.03
C GLY A 181 44.78 -30.92 -3.77
N LYS A 182 44.84 -30.74 -5.09
CA LYS A 182 45.96 -31.21 -5.92
C LYS A 182 47.29 -30.56 -5.53
N LEU A 183 47.30 -29.24 -5.35
CA LEU A 183 48.53 -28.53 -4.96
C LEU A 183 49.01 -28.98 -3.57
N ALA A 184 48.12 -29.30 -2.64
CA ALA A 184 48.48 -29.80 -1.32
C ALA A 184 49.04 -31.23 -1.37
N GLU A 185 48.49 -32.10 -2.21
CA GLU A 185 49.02 -33.45 -2.46
C GLU A 185 50.41 -33.37 -3.09
N ASP A 186 50.55 -32.61 -4.19
CA ASP A 186 51.83 -32.38 -4.88
C ASP A 186 52.89 -31.81 -3.92
N TYR A 187 52.52 -30.82 -3.11
CA TYR A 187 53.41 -30.23 -2.10
C TYR A 187 53.85 -31.26 -1.06
N THR A 188 52.92 -32.08 -0.56
CA THR A 188 53.23 -33.10 0.46
C THR A 188 54.14 -34.18 -0.11
N ASP A 189 53.90 -34.63 -1.33
CA ASP A 189 54.71 -35.65 -2.01
C ASP A 189 56.12 -35.15 -2.28
N ILE A 190 56.25 -33.92 -2.81
CA ILE A 190 57.55 -33.27 -3.04
C ILE A 190 58.30 -33.13 -1.71
N TYR A 191 57.65 -32.60 -0.68
CA TYR A 191 58.29 -32.37 0.62
C TYR A 191 58.73 -33.69 1.29
N THR A 192 57.91 -34.74 1.19
CA THR A 192 58.25 -36.09 1.68
C THR A 192 59.46 -36.65 0.94
N TYR A 193 59.49 -36.56 -0.39
CA TYR A 193 60.63 -37.01 -1.19
C TYR A 193 61.93 -36.28 -0.82
N PHE A 194 61.89 -34.95 -0.69
CA PHE A 194 63.06 -34.18 -0.28
C PHE A 194 63.48 -34.52 1.16
N HIS A 195 62.54 -34.67 2.09
CA HIS A 195 62.83 -35.12 3.45
C HIS A 195 63.59 -36.45 3.47
N ASP A 196 63.17 -37.42 2.66
CA ASP A 196 63.83 -38.74 2.57
C ASP A 196 65.19 -38.68 1.86
N LEU A 197 65.37 -37.76 0.90
CA LEU A 197 66.59 -37.63 0.11
C LEU A 197 67.73 -36.91 0.84
N ILE A 198 67.44 -35.75 1.44
CA ILE A 198 68.45 -34.86 2.03
C ILE A 198 68.43 -34.83 3.56
N GLY A 199 67.41 -35.44 4.17
CA GLY A 199 67.25 -35.48 5.62
C GLY A 199 66.65 -34.20 6.20
N LYS A 200 66.05 -34.35 7.37
CA LYS A 200 65.28 -33.31 8.06
C LYS A 200 66.05 -32.00 8.30
N GLU A 201 67.30 -32.09 8.74
CA GLU A 201 68.09 -30.92 9.15
C GLU A 201 68.43 -29.97 8.00
N GLU A 202 68.67 -30.51 6.80
CA GLU A 202 68.99 -29.70 5.62
C GLU A 202 67.73 -29.12 4.99
N LEU A 203 66.61 -29.86 5.03
CA LEU A 203 65.30 -29.36 4.60
C LEU A 203 64.84 -28.18 5.47
N GLU A 204 64.99 -28.26 6.79
CA GLU A 204 64.66 -27.16 7.70
C GLU A 204 65.51 -25.89 7.47
N LYS A 205 66.75 -26.01 6.97
CA LYS A 205 67.56 -24.84 6.58
C LYS A 205 66.99 -24.19 5.32
N LEU A 206 66.61 -24.98 4.32
CA LEU A 206 65.99 -24.48 3.10
C LEU A 206 64.65 -23.82 3.38
N ASP A 207 63.84 -24.40 4.26
CA ASP A 207 62.55 -23.80 4.62
C ASP A 207 62.72 -22.42 5.28
N ARG A 208 63.69 -22.29 6.20
CA ARG A 208 64.07 -21.00 6.80
C ARG A 208 64.54 -19.96 5.77
N GLU A 209 65.25 -20.40 4.73
CA GLU A 209 65.81 -19.48 3.72
C GLU A 209 64.78 -19.02 2.69
N TYR A 210 63.88 -19.91 2.27
CA TYR A 210 62.92 -19.62 1.19
C TYR A 210 61.52 -19.22 1.67
N PHE A 211 61.08 -19.71 2.82
CA PHE A 211 59.74 -19.44 3.37
C PHE A 211 59.79 -18.57 4.63
N GLY A 212 60.93 -18.48 5.30
CA GLY A 212 61.15 -17.56 6.43
C GLY A 212 60.50 -17.99 7.74
N ASP A 213 60.12 -19.27 7.86
CA ASP A 213 59.54 -19.87 9.08
C ASP A 213 60.60 -20.26 10.12
#